data_AF-A0A4Y9A7S0-F1
#
_entry.id   AF-A0A4Y9A7S0-F1
#
_cell.length_a   1.000
_cell.length_b   1.000
_cell.length_c   1.000
_cell.angle_alpha   90.00
_cell.angle_beta   90.00
_cell.angle_gamma   90.00
#
_symmetry.space_group_name_H-M   'P 1'
#
loop_
_entity.id
_entity.type
_entity.pdbx_description
1 polymer ?
#
loop_
_entity_poly.entity_id
_entity_poly.type
_entity_poly.pdbx_seq_one_letter_code
_entity_poly.pdbx_strand_id
1 'polypeptide(L)'
;MKGNNQYLNHLNECIPQKANNYMLSTYSIILEAWRRGLEINISIVLEKSGKIEPYYSISNGTKTHHFSTTRGDGVTEETKELAKNKWTAKEYLKKNNVPTPDGKEFSENVTNAEIIQYANNISYPLVIKPTDGTGGRGVIGNIQNEKELKEALNYVREKLNYPKVILEKYFEGSDYRLYVLNNKVIGALKRVRSHVIGNGKDTIKQLINKKNQERSKLPSLTNRPIKIDDETKTLLKRKNYSLDSVAKDGEIVYLKSKNNVSAGGDSIDITDQVPQNIKNIAIEAANSFPSLPQCGVDMIVDEKNNTGVVIELNSRAHITQHLFPMEGQARDIPSHIIDYYFPETKDYNRKEANKLYIDYDFIYDSCLASAAKDITLPKLPSSPIILKRFLLSNCEYNKKLANRIKRTAFNKKVSGYIKALANGDIVIIAAGNKKNVGEFEDRFKKYVAKNFSAPKITEKNRTSPVKHGFHIEEIPEKEAMGTNSNVEEYIQKYSNLRKDYQRLVRQLAEYEEKEKIRELTNKQNKQLKKQLKRMEASTSWKVTKPLRKFTDKVRGK
;
A
#
# COMPACT_ATOMS: atom_id res chain seq x y z
N MET A 1 13.43 -24.70 6.92
CA MET A 1 13.42 -24.18 8.31
C MET A 1 12.41 -23.03 8.38
N LYS A 2 11.22 -23.24 8.97
CA LYS A 2 10.24 -22.18 9.23
C LYS A 2 10.58 -21.57 10.60
N GLY A 3 11.46 -20.60 10.63
CA GLY A 3 11.89 -19.93 11.85
C GLY A 3 10.85 -18.91 12.33
N ASN A 4 10.61 -18.90 13.64
CA ASN A 4 9.70 -18.02 14.40
C ASN A 4 9.95 -16.49 14.28
N ASN A 5 10.66 -16.00 13.27
CA ASN A 5 11.12 -14.61 13.12
C ASN A 5 10.69 -13.94 11.80
N GLN A 6 9.61 -14.41 11.17
CA GLN A 6 9.16 -13.79 9.91
C GLN A 6 8.65 -12.34 10.10
N TYR A 7 8.30 -11.94 11.34
CA TYR A 7 7.72 -10.63 11.66
C TYR A 7 8.44 -9.93 12.81
N LEU A 8 8.32 -8.60 12.86
CA LEU A 8 8.77 -7.82 14.00
C LEU A 8 7.86 -8.10 15.20
N ASN A 9 8.41 -8.68 16.26
CA ASN A 9 7.66 -9.10 17.45
C ASN A 9 6.81 -7.97 18.08
N HIS A 10 7.28 -6.72 18.02
CA HIS A 10 6.57 -5.57 18.57
C HIS A 10 5.37 -5.09 17.73
N LEU A 11 5.19 -5.64 16.52
CA LEU A 11 4.03 -5.39 15.65
C LEU A 11 2.98 -6.51 15.72
N ASN A 12 3.30 -7.64 16.37
CA ASN A 12 2.35 -8.74 16.55
C ASN A 12 1.10 -8.24 17.29
N GLU A 13 -0.07 -8.60 16.75
CA GLU A 13 -1.40 -8.18 17.27
C GLU A 13 -1.63 -6.66 17.31
N CYS A 14 -0.72 -5.86 16.75
CA CYS A 14 -0.80 -4.40 16.76
C CYS A 14 -1.24 -3.83 15.41
N ILE A 15 -1.58 -4.65 14.40
CA ILE A 15 -1.90 -4.14 13.06
C ILE A 15 -3.41 -3.85 12.92
N PRO A 16 -3.80 -2.57 12.71
CA PRO A 16 -5.20 -2.17 12.53
C PRO A 16 -5.77 -2.69 11.21
N GLN A 17 -7.09 -2.90 11.17
CA GLN A 17 -7.74 -3.47 9.98
C GLN A 17 -7.71 -2.51 8.78
N LYS A 18 -7.82 -1.19 9.03
CA LYS A 18 -7.82 -0.17 7.97
C LYS A 18 -6.42 0.26 7.55
N ALA A 19 -5.39 -0.17 8.28
CA ALA A 19 -4.00 0.09 7.95
C ALA A 19 -3.52 -0.85 6.82
N ASN A 20 -3.74 -0.44 5.57
CA ASN A 20 -3.29 -1.16 4.38
C ASN A 20 -2.44 -0.26 3.46
N ASN A 21 -1.50 -0.84 2.70
CA ASN A 21 -0.65 -0.11 1.75
C ASN A 21 0.08 1.10 2.39
N TYR A 22 -0.13 2.32 1.89
CA TYR A 22 0.46 3.54 2.45
C TYR A 22 0.01 3.81 3.89
N MET A 23 -1.23 3.46 4.26
CA MET A 23 -1.72 3.60 5.62
C MET A 23 -0.96 2.71 6.60
N LEU A 24 -0.60 1.50 6.18
CA LEU A 24 0.21 0.60 7.01
C LEU A 24 1.65 1.12 7.18
N SER A 25 2.24 1.67 6.12
CA SER A 25 3.54 2.34 6.20
C SER A 25 3.48 3.50 7.21
N THR A 26 2.48 4.38 7.08
CA THR A 26 2.28 5.51 8.00
C THR A 26 2.07 5.03 9.42
N TYR A 27 1.13 4.10 9.63
CA TYR A 27 0.83 3.53 10.94
C TYR A 27 2.09 3.02 11.64
N SER A 28 2.94 2.29 10.91
CA SER A 28 4.16 1.71 11.48
C SER A 28 5.17 2.78 11.91
N ILE A 29 5.30 3.88 11.15
CA ILE A 29 6.17 5.01 11.49
C ILE A 29 5.64 5.79 12.69
N ILE A 30 4.35 6.13 12.70
CA ILE A 30 3.77 6.89 13.82
C ILE A 30 3.70 6.05 15.09
N LEU A 31 3.50 4.74 14.99
CA LEU A 31 3.50 3.83 16.14
C LEU A 31 4.88 3.79 16.78
N GLU A 32 5.93 3.69 15.96
CA GLU A 32 7.30 3.72 16.44
C GLU A 32 7.62 5.05 17.13
N ALA A 33 7.33 6.18 16.47
CA ALA A 33 7.57 7.50 17.03
C ALA A 33 6.80 7.74 18.35
N TRP A 34 5.52 7.38 18.36
CA TRP A 34 4.66 7.49 19.55
C TRP A 34 5.18 6.65 20.71
N ARG A 35 5.66 5.44 20.44
CA ARG A 35 6.26 4.55 21.44
C ARG A 35 7.61 5.05 21.99
N ARG A 36 8.24 6.00 21.30
CA ARG A 36 9.42 6.74 21.80
C ARG A 36 9.07 8.05 22.52
N GLY A 37 7.78 8.28 22.77
CA GLY A 37 7.30 9.47 23.48
C GLY A 37 7.23 10.74 22.63
N LEU A 38 7.39 10.63 21.31
CA LEU A 38 7.25 11.76 20.40
C LEU A 38 5.77 12.15 20.24
N GLU A 39 5.54 13.44 20.07
CA GLU A 39 4.22 14.00 19.77
C GLU A 39 3.89 13.76 18.30
N ILE A 40 2.67 13.30 18.03
CA ILE A 40 2.20 12.98 16.68
C ILE A 40 0.93 13.76 16.41
N ASN A 41 0.89 14.47 15.29
CA ASN A 41 -0.34 15.00 14.71
C ASN A 41 -0.54 14.36 13.33
N ILE A 42 -1.74 13.87 13.04
CA ILE A 42 -2.04 13.13 11.81
C ILE A 42 -3.35 13.60 11.17
N SER A 43 -3.35 13.68 9.85
CA SER A 43 -4.51 13.96 9.00
C SER A 43 -4.58 12.92 7.88
N ILE A 44 -5.78 12.45 7.57
CA ILE A 44 -6.04 11.54 6.45
C ILE A 44 -7.02 12.21 5.52
N VAL A 45 -6.58 12.51 4.29
CA VAL A 45 -7.33 13.34 3.36
C VAL A 45 -7.79 12.50 2.17
N LEU A 46 -9.07 12.64 1.81
CA LEU A 46 -9.59 12.21 0.50
C LEU A 46 -9.32 13.31 -0.53
N GLU A 47 -8.36 13.08 -1.41
CA GLU A 47 -8.05 14.02 -2.48
C GLU A 47 -9.15 14.04 -3.54
N LYS A 48 -9.20 15.14 -4.32
CA LYS A 48 -10.11 15.26 -5.49
C LYS A 48 -9.95 14.12 -6.49
N SER A 49 -8.78 13.49 -6.52
CA SER A 49 -8.47 12.32 -7.35
C SER A 49 -9.13 11.02 -6.87
N GLY A 50 -9.80 11.03 -5.72
CA GLY A 50 -10.34 9.85 -5.04
C GLY A 50 -9.29 9.08 -4.22
N LYS A 51 -8.03 9.55 -4.21
CA LYS A 51 -6.96 8.93 -3.41
C LYS A 51 -7.08 9.34 -1.96
N ILE A 52 -6.81 8.39 -1.06
CA ILE A 52 -6.74 8.65 0.37
C ILE A 52 -5.27 8.72 0.77
N GLU A 53 -4.84 9.88 1.28
CA GLU A 53 -3.45 10.19 1.56
C GLU A 53 -3.26 10.62 3.02
N PRO A 54 -2.36 9.97 3.78
CA PRO A 54 -2.01 10.36 5.13
C PRO A 54 -0.86 11.38 5.16
N TYR A 55 -1.07 12.43 5.95
CA TYR A 55 -0.09 13.47 6.28
C TYR A 55 0.06 13.53 7.79
N TYR A 56 1.28 13.64 8.30
CA TYR A 56 1.51 13.70 9.74
C TYR A 56 2.76 14.50 10.08
N SER A 57 2.81 15.02 11.29
CA SER A 57 4.01 15.57 11.88
C SER A 57 4.41 14.79 13.12
N ILE A 58 5.71 14.75 13.36
CA ILE A 58 6.32 14.16 14.55
C ILE A 58 7.13 15.27 15.22
N SER A 59 7.04 15.41 16.54
CA SER A 59 7.78 16.42 17.29
C SER A 59 8.36 15.87 18.59
N ASN A 60 9.55 16.35 18.96
CA ASN A 60 10.13 16.15 20.30
C ASN A 60 9.91 17.37 21.21
N GLY A 61 9.13 18.37 20.76
CA GLY A 61 8.87 19.63 21.45
C GLY A 61 9.82 20.78 21.07
N THR A 62 11.00 20.49 20.52
CA THR A 62 11.95 21.52 20.03
C THR A 62 12.05 21.53 18.51
N LYS A 63 11.92 20.36 17.89
CA LYS A 63 11.99 20.14 16.45
C LYS A 63 10.77 19.35 16.00
N THR A 64 10.21 19.75 14.88
CA THR A 64 9.06 19.09 14.25
C THR A 64 9.42 18.72 12.82
N HIS A 65 9.12 17.48 12.45
CA HIS A 65 9.30 16.96 11.10
C HIS A 65 7.95 16.58 10.48
N HIS A 66 7.77 16.92 9.20
CA HIS A 66 6.54 16.64 8.46
C HIS A 66 6.72 15.49 7.47
N PHE A 67 5.70 14.65 7.35
CA PHE A 67 5.73 13.45 6.54
C PHE A 67 4.47 13.32 5.68
N SER A 68 4.66 12.75 4.49
CA SER A 68 3.59 12.22 3.64
C SER A 68 3.89 10.75 3.38
N THR A 69 3.02 9.86 3.87
CA THR A 69 3.23 8.40 3.86
C THR A 69 4.54 7.99 4.56
N THR A 70 5.60 7.66 3.82
CA THR A 70 6.94 7.35 4.35
C THR A 70 7.92 8.51 4.21
N ARG A 71 7.66 9.46 3.30
CA ARG A 71 8.60 10.54 2.93
C ARG A 71 8.54 11.67 3.95
N GLY A 72 9.65 11.91 4.65
CA GLY A 72 9.82 13.07 5.51
C GLY A 72 10.26 14.33 4.76
N ASP A 73 10.29 15.45 5.47
CA ASP A 73 10.64 16.78 4.98
C ASP A 73 12.14 16.97 4.69
N GLY A 74 12.97 15.98 5.01
CA GLY A 74 14.36 15.92 4.55
C GLY A 74 14.47 15.76 3.02
N VAL A 75 13.38 15.41 2.33
CA VAL A 75 13.29 15.42 0.87
C VAL A 75 12.69 16.75 0.40
N THR A 76 13.49 17.57 -0.31
CA THR A 76 13.06 18.89 -0.78
C THR A 76 12.05 18.80 -1.94
N GLU A 77 11.32 19.89 -2.22
CA GLU A 77 10.38 19.93 -3.36
C GLU A 77 11.08 19.78 -4.71
N GLU A 78 12.27 20.35 -4.86
CA GLU A 78 13.12 20.17 -6.05
C GLU A 78 13.38 18.68 -6.32
N THR A 79 13.80 17.95 -5.29
CA THR A 79 14.08 16.51 -5.36
C THR A 79 12.83 15.70 -5.68
N LYS A 80 11.67 16.12 -5.14
CA LYS A 80 10.39 15.47 -5.46
C LYS A 80 10.07 15.60 -6.95
N GLU A 81 10.24 16.79 -7.53
CA GLU A 81 9.97 16.99 -8.96
C GLU A 81 11.00 16.28 -9.86
N LEU A 82 12.29 16.28 -9.48
CA LEU A 82 13.33 15.52 -10.18
C LEU A 82 13.04 14.01 -10.18
N ALA A 83 12.62 13.45 -9.05
CA ALA A 83 12.35 12.02 -8.90
C ALA A 83 10.99 11.56 -9.48
N LYS A 84 10.07 12.48 -9.77
CA LYS A 84 8.70 12.17 -10.21
C LYS A 84 8.62 11.72 -11.67
N ASN A 85 9.45 12.30 -12.54
CA ASN A 85 9.53 11.90 -13.94
C ASN A 85 10.66 10.88 -14.10
N LYS A 86 10.33 9.68 -14.62
CA LYS A 86 11.29 8.58 -14.80
C LYS A 86 12.46 8.94 -15.70
N TRP A 87 12.21 9.68 -16.78
CA TRP A 87 13.24 10.11 -17.70
C TRP A 87 14.15 11.16 -17.06
N THR A 88 13.57 12.19 -16.43
CA THR A 88 14.36 13.21 -15.71
C THR A 88 15.23 12.60 -14.62
N ALA A 89 14.68 11.70 -13.80
CA ALA A 89 15.41 11.00 -12.76
C ALA A 89 16.57 10.18 -13.34
N LYS A 90 16.34 9.49 -14.45
CA LYS A 90 17.36 8.69 -15.13
C LYS A 90 18.48 9.54 -15.73
N GLU A 91 18.16 10.64 -16.40
CA GLU A 91 19.16 11.58 -16.91
C GLU A 91 20.03 12.14 -15.79
N TYR A 92 19.43 12.38 -14.61
CA TYR A 92 20.15 12.83 -13.43
C TYR A 92 21.10 11.76 -12.87
N LEU A 93 20.65 10.50 -12.80
CA LEU A 93 21.48 9.36 -12.44
C LEU A 93 22.65 9.19 -13.41
N LYS A 94 22.39 9.23 -14.73
CA LYS A 94 23.40 9.07 -15.77
C LYS A 94 24.46 10.18 -15.73
N LYS A 95 24.07 11.44 -15.50
CA LYS A 95 25.01 12.55 -15.31
C LYS A 95 25.95 12.38 -14.11
N ASN A 96 25.53 11.62 -13.10
CA ASN A 96 26.32 11.31 -11.91
C ASN A 96 27.02 9.94 -11.99
N ASN A 97 27.17 9.38 -13.20
CA ASN A 97 27.83 8.10 -13.46
C ASN A 97 27.18 6.89 -12.77
N VAL A 98 25.91 6.98 -12.38
CA VAL A 98 25.17 5.84 -11.83
C VAL A 98 24.76 4.92 -12.98
N PRO A 99 25.06 3.59 -12.91
CA PRO A 99 24.67 2.65 -13.94
C PRO A 99 23.16 2.65 -14.19
N THR A 100 22.75 3.00 -15.40
CA THR A 100 21.35 2.95 -15.86
C THR A 100 21.31 2.36 -17.27
N PRO A 101 20.20 1.70 -17.69
CA PRO A 101 20.11 1.17 -19.03
C PRO A 101 20.21 2.26 -20.09
N ASP A 102 20.96 2.08 -21.17
CA ASP A 102 20.97 3.06 -22.26
C ASP A 102 19.61 3.13 -22.97
N GLY A 103 19.18 4.32 -23.37
CA GLY A 103 17.88 4.51 -24.00
C GLY A 103 17.51 5.97 -24.22
N LYS A 104 16.28 6.21 -24.66
CA LYS A 104 15.75 7.53 -24.98
C LYS A 104 14.25 7.64 -24.69
N GLU A 105 13.81 8.81 -24.23
CA GLU A 105 12.39 9.19 -24.20
C GLU A 105 11.92 9.74 -25.56
N PHE A 106 10.73 9.32 -25.96
CA PHE A 106 10.03 9.76 -27.16
C PHE A 106 8.74 10.47 -26.78
N SER A 107 8.58 11.69 -27.29
CA SER A 107 7.38 12.50 -27.08
C SER A 107 6.22 12.00 -27.96
N GLU A 108 5.02 12.50 -27.67
CA GLU A 108 3.79 12.11 -28.38
C GLU A 108 3.84 12.32 -29.90
N ASN A 109 4.62 13.31 -30.36
CA ASN A 109 4.70 13.69 -31.77
C ASN A 109 5.68 12.83 -32.58
N VAL A 110 6.53 12.04 -31.91
CA VAL A 110 7.48 11.15 -32.60
C VAL A 110 6.72 9.95 -33.16
N THR A 111 6.94 9.63 -34.42
CA THR A 111 6.30 8.49 -35.09
C THR A 111 6.86 7.16 -34.61
N ASN A 112 6.08 6.08 -34.72
CA ASN A 112 6.58 4.75 -34.40
C ASN A 112 7.76 4.33 -35.31
N ALA A 113 7.81 4.82 -36.55
CA ALA A 113 8.92 4.57 -37.47
C ALA A 113 10.25 5.13 -36.96
N GLU A 114 10.25 6.37 -36.44
CA GLU A 114 11.44 6.99 -35.84
C GLU A 114 11.90 6.25 -34.58
N ILE A 115 10.97 5.75 -33.76
CA ILE A 115 11.32 4.94 -32.58
C ILE A 115 11.96 3.62 -33.00
N ILE A 116 11.43 2.96 -34.03
CA ILE A 116 11.97 1.71 -34.58
C ILE A 116 13.36 1.94 -35.19
N GLN A 117 13.57 3.05 -35.89
CA GLN A 117 14.89 3.41 -36.40
C GLN A 117 15.91 3.55 -35.27
N TYR A 118 15.55 4.24 -34.18
CA TYR A 118 16.40 4.32 -33.00
C TYR A 118 16.66 2.93 -32.37
N ALA A 119 15.64 2.08 -32.28
CA ALA A 119 15.75 0.72 -31.77
C ALA A 119 16.79 -0.11 -32.55
N ASN A 120 16.78 0.01 -33.88
CA ASN A 120 17.71 -0.69 -34.75
C ASN A 120 19.14 -0.16 -34.58
N ASN A 121 19.32 1.12 -34.24
CA ASN A 121 20.64 1.71 -33.94
C ASN A 121 21.19 1.24 -32.59
N ILE A 122 20.35 1.18 -31.54
CA ILE A 122 20.82 0.73 -30.22
C ILE A 122 20.89 -0.78 -30.09
N SER A 123 20.28 -1.55 -31.00
CA SER A 123 20.20 -3.02 -31.01
C SER A 123 19.33 -3.67 -29.92
N TYR A 124 18.73 -4.80 -30.25
CA TYR A 124 17.93 -5.64 -29.35
C TYR A 124 18.81 -6.48 -28.39
N PRO A 125 18.27 -6.98 -27.25
CA PRO A 125 16.90 -6.84 -26.76
C PRO A 125 16.59 -5.50 -26.08
N LEU A 126 15.32 -5.09 -26.11
CA LEU A 126 14.84 -3.79 -25.63
C LEU A 126 13.68 -3.88 -24.63
N VAL A 127 13.46 -2.79 -23.91
CA VAL A 127 12.31 -2.53 -23.04
C VAL A 127 11.63 -1.24 -23.50
N ILE A 128 10.30 -1.27 -23.62
CA ILE A 128 9.48 -0.08 -23.73
C ILE A 128 8.68 0.13 -22.45
N LYS A 129 8.62 1.37 -21.96
CA LYS A 129 7.82 1.75 -20.79
C LYS A 129 7.21 3.15 -20.96
N PRO A 130 5.96 3.39 -20.49
CA PRO A 130 5.42 4.74 -20.43
C PRO A 130 6.22 5.61 -19.46
N THR A 131 6.39 6.89 -19.80
CA THR A 131 7.05 7.87 -18.93
C THR A 131 6.33 8.03 -17.59
N ASP A 132 5.00 8.06 -17.61
CA ASP A 132 4.11 8.36 -16.47
C ASP A 132 3.30 7.14 -15.99
N GLY A 133 3.64 5.94 -16.47
CA GLY A 133 2.97 4.70 -16.09
C GLY A 133 3.27 4.28 -14.66
N THR A 134 2.26 3.80 -13.93
CA THR A 134 2.40 3.25 -12.56
C THR A 134 2.17 1.74 -12.54
N GLY A 135 2.73 1.05 -11.54
CA GLY A 135 2.49 -0.38 -11.30
C GLY A 135 2.92 -1.31 -12.43
N GLY A 136 3.85 -0.89 -13.28
CA GLY A 136 4.32 -1.68 -14.44
C GLY A 136 3.32 -1.75 -15.61
N ARG A 137 2.22 -0.99 -15.60
CA ARG A 137 1.29 -0.92 -16.72
C ARG A 137 1.99 -0.31 -17.94
N GLY A 138 1.83 -0.95 -19.10
CA GLY A 138 2.50 -0.54 -20.34
C GLY A 138 3.99 -0.88 -20.43
N VAL A 139 4.62 -1.43 -19.39
CA VAL A 139 6.00 -1.92 -19.47
C VAL A 139 6.03 -3.23 -20.25
N ILE A 140 6.79 -3.31 -21.33
CA ILE A 140 7.05 -4.54 -22.08
C ILE A 140 8.56 -4.67 -22.22
N GLY A 141 9.12 -5.72 -21.62
CA GLY A 141 10.56 -5.99 -21.64
C GLY A 141 10.92 -7.19 -22.49
N ASN A 142 12.23 -7.35 -22.72
CA ASN A 142 12.81 -8.44 -23.49
C ASN A 142 12.29 -8.54 -24.94
N ILE A 143 12.05 -7.39 -25.57
CA ILE A 143 11.65 -7.28 -26.99
C ILE A 143 12.85 -7.69 -27.84
N GLN A 144 12.74 -8.77 -28.60
CA GLN A 144 13.87 -9.39 -29.31
C GLN A 144 14.11 -8.80 -30.70
N ASN A 145 13.11 -8.18 -31.31
CA ASN A 145 13.17 -7.77 -32.71
C ASN A 145 12.15 -6.66 -33.03
N GLU A 146 12.26 -6.11 -34.24
CA GLU A 146 11.42 -5.02 -34.73
C GLU A 146 9.92 -5.38 -34.78
N LYS A 147 9.59 -6.64 -35.10
CA LYS A 147 8.20 -7.08 -35.16
C LYS A 147 7.56 -7.00 -33.78
N GLU A 148 8.23 -7.54 -32.75
CA GLU A 148 7.78 -7.43 -31.36
C GLU A 148 7.71 -5.98 -30.89
N LEU A 149 8.64 -5.12 -31.32
CA LEU A 149 8.61 -3.70 -30.99
C LEU A 149 7.40 -2.98 -31.61
N LYS A 150 7.04 -3.28 -32.86
CA LYS A 150 5.83 -2.73 -33.51
C LYS A 150 4.57 -3.10 -32.74
N GLU A 151 4.46 -4.37 -32.34
CA GLU A 151 3.34 -4.85 -31.53
C GLU A 151 3.29 -4.16 -30.16
N ALA A 152 4.44 -4.01 -29.51
CA ALA A 152 4.57 -3.34 -28.22
C ALA A 152 4.21 -1.85 -28.31
N LEU A 153 4.69 -1.12 -29.33
CA LEU A 153 4.37 0.29 -29.57
C LEU A 153 2.86 0.49 -29.80
N ASN A 154 2.25 -0.34 -30.65
CA ASN A 154 0.81 -0.28 -30.89
C ASN A 154 0.00 -0.55 -29.60
N TYR A 155 0.42 -1.53 -28.81
CA TYR A 155 -0.25 -1.82 -27.54
C TYR A 155 -0.10 -0.66 -26.53
N VAL A 156 1.11 -0.14 -26.34
CA VAL A 156 1.39 0.88 -25.32
C VAL A 156 0.84 2.25 -25.73
N ARG A 157 1.12 2.70 -26.95
CA ARG A 157 0.73 4.04 -27.40
C ARG A 157 -0.73 4.14 -27.80
N GLU A 158 -1.25 3.16 -28.54
CA GLU A 158 -2.63 3.21 -29.06
C GLU A 158 -3.62 2.58 -28.08
N LYS A 159 -3.43 1.30 -27.72
CA LYS A 159 -4.42 0.57 -26.89
C LYS A 159 -4.47 1.04 -25.45
N LEU A 160 -3.31 1.34 -24.86
CA LEU A 160 -3.23 1.87 -23.49
C LEU A 160 -3.22 3.40 -23.42
N ASN A 161 -3.16 4.08 -24.57
CA ASN A 161 -3.16 5.55 -24.67
C ASN A 161 -2.04 6.21 -23.84
N TYR A 162 -0.83 5.63 -23.90
CA TYR A 162 0.39 6.25 -23.36
C TYR A 162 1.23 6.82 -24.50
N PRO A 163 1.01 8.07 -24.93
CA PRO A 163 1.66 8.61 -26.12
C PRO A 163 3.15 8.89 -25.93
N LYS A 164 3.61 9.09 -24.68
CA LYS A 164 5.02 9.28 -24.32
C LYS A 164 5.61 7.98 -23.80
N VAL A 165 6.72 7.55 -24.40
CA VAL A 165 7.35 6.27 -24.09
C VAL A 165 8.86 6.40 -24.00
N ILE A 166 9.47 5.56 -23.18
CA ILE A 166 10.92 5.41 -23.07
C ILE A 166 11.27 4.05 -23.66
N LEU A 167 12.25 4.02 -24.56
CA LEU A 167 12.83 2.80 -25.11
C LEU A 167 14.27 2.65 -24.61
N GLU A 168 14.58 1.50 -24.03
CA GLU A 168 15.85 1.25 -23.36
C GLU A 168 16.38 -0.15 -23.65
N LYS A 169 17.68 -0.35 -23.44
CA LYS A 169 18.30 -1.67 -23.40
C LYS A 169 17.66 -2.55 -22.34
N TYR A 170 17.35 -3.79 -22.73
CA TYR A 170 16.96 -4.82 -21.77
C TYR A 170 18.20 -5.33 -21.04
N PHE A 171 18.12 -5.35 -19.72
CA PHE A 171 19.14 -5.95 -18.85
C PHE A 171 18.56 -7.21 -18.23
N GLU A 172 19.25 -8.34 -18.40
CA GLU A 172 18.85 -9.60 -17.80
C GLU A 172 19.33 -9.66 -16.35
N GLY A 173 18.45 -10.10 -15.45
CA GLY A 173 18.81 -10.27 -14.04
C GLY A 173 17.61 -10.33 -13.12
N SER A 174 17.91 -10.35 -11.83
CA SER A 174 16.94 -10.39 -10.75
C SER A 174 16.43 -8.98 -10.40
N ASP A 175 15.13 -8.87 -10.15
CA ASP A 175 14.48 -7.61 -9.79
C ASP A 175 14.64 -7.34 -8.29
N TYR A 176 15.46 -6.35 -7.95
CA TYR A 176 15.78 -5.96 -6.58
C TYR A 176 15.16 -4.59 -6.26
N ARG A 177 14.64 -4.45 -5.05
CA ARG A 177 14.26 -3.16 -4.46
C ARG A 177 15.05 -2.95 -3.17
N LEU A 178 15.97 -1.99 -3.19
CA LEU A 178 16.74 -1.57 -2.04
C LEU A 178 16.07 -0.36 -1.41
N TYR A 179 16.05 -0.27 -0.08
CA TYR A 179 15.63 0.90 0.67
C TYR A 179 16.86 1.57 1.25
N VAL A 180 17.20 2.74 0.74
CA VAL A 180 18.33 3.55 1.19
C VAL A 180 17.81 4.57 2.19
N LEU A 181 18.49 4.70 3.32
CA LEU A 181 18.31 5.75 4.30
C LEU A 181 19.68 6.22 4.79
N ASN A 182 19.98 7.52 4.62
CA ASN A 182 21.18 8.18 5.10
C ASN A 182 22.48 7.39 4.81
N ASN A 183 22.79 7.22 3.52
CA ASN A 183 23.98 6.50 3.04
C ASN A 183 24.05 5.02 3.46
N LYS A 184 22.93 4.40 3.81
CA LYS A 184 22.87 2.98 4.18
C LYS A 184 21.70 2.29 3.52
N VAL A 185 21.93 1.07 3.03
CA VAL A 185 20.85 0.17 2.61
C VAL A 185 20.32 -0.52 3.86
N ILE A 186 19.14 -0.11 4.31
CA ILE A 186 18.50 -0.63 5.54
C ILE A 186 17.51 -1.76 5.26
N GLY A 187 17.24 -2.04 3.98
CA GLY A 187 16.45 -3.18 3.55
C GLY A 187 16.66 -3.46 2.06
N ALA A 188 16.55 -4.72 1.65
CA ALA A 188 16.54 -5.11 0.24
C ALA A 188 15.60 -6.30 0.01
N LEU A 189 14.82 -6.22 -1.06
CA LEU A 189 13.84 -7.24 -1.45
C LEU A 189 14.14 -7.74 -2.86
N LYS A 190 14.14 -9.07 -3.04
CA LYS A 190 14.01 -9.70 -4.36
C LYS A 190 12.53 -9.84 -4.68
N ARG A 191 12.09 -9.29 -5.82
CA ARG A 191 10.71 -9.39 -6.29
C ARG A 191 10.58 -10.53 -7.28
N VAL A 192 9.79 -11.53 -6.94
CA VAL A 192 9.53 -12.68 -7.81
C VAL A 192 8.10 -12.57 -8.35
N ARG A 193 7.94 -12.72 -9.67
CA ARG A 193 6.63 -12.76 -10.32
C ARG A 193 5.73 -13.85 -9.72
N SER A 194 4.43 -13.60 -9.80
CA SER A 194 3.40 -14.51 -9.29
C SER A 194 3.59 -15.92 -9.84
N HIS A 195 3.60 -16.90 -8.95
CA HIS A 195 3.87 -18.30 -9.29
C HIS A 195 3.25 -19.25 -8.27
N VAL A 196 3.14 -20.52 -8.65
CA VAL A 196 2.94 -21.65 -7.74
C VAL A 196 4.00 -22.71 -8.00
N ILE A 197 4.27 -23.56 -7.01
CA ILE A 197 5.21 -24.69 -7.13
C ILE A 197 4.37 -25.96 -7.15
N GLY A 198 4.53 -26.77 -8.20
CA GLY A 198 3.87 -28.06 -8.32
C GLY A 198 4.31 -29.00 -7.22
N ASN A 199 3.38 -29.81 -6.73
CA ASN A 199 3.65 -30.86 -5.75
C ASN A 199 3.28 -32.27 -6.27
N GLY A 200 3.07 -32.38 -7.58
CA GLY A 200 2.66 -33.61 -8.26
C GLY A 200 1.27 -34.14 -7.91
N LYS A 201 0.47 -33.42 -7.10
CA LYS A 201 -0.82 -33.91 -6.57
C LYS A 201 -1.96 -32.91 -6.74
N ASP A 202 -1.77 -31.67 -6.31
CA ASP A 202 -2.79 -30.63 -6.37
C ASP A 202 -2.86 -29.98 -7.76
N THR A 203 -4.06 -29.56 -8.17
CA THR A 203 -4.23 -28.74 -9.38
C THR A 203 -3.65 -27.35 -9.18
N ILE A 204 -3.29 -26.68 -10.28
CA ILE A 204 -2.80 -25.28 -10.25
C ILE A 204 -3.80 -24.37 -9.51
N LYS A 205 -5.11 -24.54 -9.70
CA LYS A 205 -6.14 -23.78 -8.97
C LYS A 205 -6.08 -24.02 -7.47
N GLN A 206 -5.89 -25.26 -7.03
CA GLN A 206 -5.75 -25.60 -5.60
C GLN A 206 -4.47 -24.99 -5.02
N LEU A 207 -3.35 -25.05 -5.76
CA LEU A 207 -2.09 -24.43 -5.35
C LEU A 207 -2.22 -22.90 -5.21
N ILE A 208 -2.92 -22.24 -6.14
CA ILE A 208 -3.22 -20.79 -6.06
C ILE A 208 -4.02 -20.48 -4.79
N ASN A 209 -5.07 -21.27 -4.51
CA ASN A 209 -5.92 -21.07 -3.34
C ASN A 209 -5.13 -21.24 -2.03
N LYS A 210 -4.31 -22.29 -1.91
CA LYS A 210 -3.44 -22.51 -0.75
C LYS A 210 -2.44 -21.37 -0.58
N LYS A 211 -1.80 -20.91 -1.67
CA LYS A 211 -0.88 -19.77 -1.63
C LYS A 211 -1.57 -18.49 -1.22
N ASN A 212 -2.79 -18.23 -1.69
CA ASN A 212 -3.57 -17.06 -1.28
C ASN A 212 -3.97 -17.10 0.20
N GLN A 213 -4.27 -18.28 0.75
CA GLN A 213 -4.53 -18.45 2.19
C GLN A 213 -3.28 -18.10 3.01
N GLU A 214 -2.09 -18.56 2.62
CA GLU A 214 -0.84 -18.17 3.29
C GLU A 214 -0.57 -16.66 3.15
N ARG A 215 -0.71 -16.12 1.94
CA ARG A 215 -0.54 -14.67 1.68
C ARG A 215 -1.51 -13.80 2.48
N SER A 216 -2.73 -14.27 2.74
CA SER A 216 -3.72 -13.50 3.53
C SER A 216 -3.35 -13.34 5.01
N LYS A 217 -2.41 -14.14 5.51
CA LYS A 217 -1.88 -14.00 6.88
C LYS A 217 -0.89 -12.84 6.99
N LEU A 218 -0.38 -12.34 5.87
CA LEU A 218 0.60 -11.26 5.81
C LEU A 218 -0.07 -9.90 5.60
N PRO A 219 0.05 -8.95 6.56
CA PRO A 219 -0.53 -7.61 6.41
C PRO A 219 -0.12 -6.87 5.13
N SER A 220 1.09 -7.13 4.62
CA SER A 220 1.59 -6.54 3.37
C SER A 220 0.89 -7.07 2.11
N LEU A 221 0.22 -8.23 2.19
CA LEU A 221 -0.35 -8.96 1.06
C LEU A 221 -1.85 -9.26 1.18
N THR A 222 -2.50 -8.96 2.32
CA THR A 222 -3.93 -9.25 2.57
C THR A 222 -4.86 -8.75 1.45
N ASN A 223 -4.57 -7.60 0.86
CA ASN A 223 -5.34 -7.01 -0.24
C ASN A 223 -4.73 -7.24 -1.64
N ARG A 224 -3.77 -8.16 -1.77
CA ARG A 224 -3.04 -8.48 -3.01
C ARG A 224 -3.05 -10.00 -3.29
N PRO A 225 -4.24 -10.64 -3.38
CA PRO A 225 -4.31 -12.04 -3.74
C PRO A 225 -3.83 -12.24 -5.19
N ILE A 226 -3.31 -13.43 -5.47
CA ILE A 226 -3.11 -13.93 -6.83
C ILE A 226 -4.50 -14.08 -7.45
N LYS A 227 -4.79 -13.24 -8.46
CA LYS A 227 -6.04 -13.29 -9.22
C LYS A 227 -5.87 -14.17 -10.45
N ILE A 228 -6.91 -14.95 -10.74
CA ILE A 228 -7.02 -15.70 -11.99
C ILE A 228 -7.70 -14.77 -13.00
N ASP A 229 -6.92 -14.25 -13.94
CA ASP A 229 -7.41 -13.42 -15.05
C ASP A 229 -6.93 -13.99 -16.39
N ASP A 230 -7.19 -13.27 -17.48
CA ASP A 230 -6.90 -13.76 -18.83
C ASP A 230 -5.40 -13.84 -19.12
N GLU A 231 -4.56 -13.02 -18.47
CA GLU A 231 -3.11 -13.16 -18.54
C GLU A 231 -2.68 -14.49 -17.92
N THR A 232 -3.20 -14.80 -16.72
CA THR A 232 -2.92 -16.09 -16.05
C THR A 232 -3.30 -17.26 -16.95
N LYS A 233 -4.52 -17.26 -17.52
CA LYS A 233 -4.98 -18.33 -18.43
C LYS A 233 -4.09 -18.44 -19.68
N THR A 234 -3.69 -17.30 -20.26
CA THR A 234 -2.84 -17.26 -21.46
C THR A 234 -1.45 -17.85 -21.18
N LEU A 235 -0.84 -17.52 -20.04
CA LEU A 235 0.47 -18.05 -19.66
C LEU A 235 0.43 -19.56 -19.40
N LEU A 236 -0.62 -20.05 -18.73
CA LEU A 236 -0.82 -21.48 -18.53
C LEU A 236 -0.94 -22.21 -19.87
N LYS A 237 -1.80 -21.71 -20.77
CA LYS A 237 -2.00 -22.31 -22.10
C LYS A 237 -0.70 -22.39 -22.90
N ARG A 238 0.15 -21.36 -22.84
CA ARG A 238 1.48 -21.36 -23.50
C ARG A 238 2.43 -22.44 -22.97
N LYS A 239 2.22 -22.92 -21.75
CA LYS A 239 2.96 -24.04 -21.13
C LYS A 239 2.19 -25.37 -21.22
N ASN A 240 1.14 -25.43 -22.04
CA ASN A 240 0.24 -26.58 -22.16
C ASN A 240 -0.43 -26.98 -20.83
N TYR A 241 -0.65 -26.01 -19.94
CA TYR A 241 -1.39 -26.17 -18.70
C TYR A 241 -2.77 -25.51 -18.74
N SER A 242 -3.67 -26.03 -17.92
CA SER A 242 -4.94 -25.41 -17.54
C SER A 242 -4.97 -25.22 -16.01
N LEU A 243 -6.04 -24.59 -15.49
CA LEU A 243 -6.22 -24.45 -14.04
C LEU A 243 -6.40 -25.79 -13.32
N ASP A 244 -6.86 -26.82 -14.05
CA ASP A 244 -7.12 -28.16 -13.53
C ASP A 244 -5.93 -29.11 -13.76
N SER A 245 -4.87 -28.65 -14.44
CA SER A 245 -3.63 -29.41 -14.57
C SER A 245 -2.91 -29.53 -13.24
N VAL A 246 -2.22 -30.67 -13.07
CA VAL A 246 -1.30 -30.94 -11.96
C VAL A 246 0.13 -30.73 -12.48
N ALA A 247 0.83 -29.75 -11.94
CA ALA A 247 2.23 -29.50 -12.28
C ALA A 247 3.14 -30.52 -11.59
N LYS A 248 4.27 -30.86 -12.22
CA LYS A 248 5.24 -31.81 -11.65
C LYS A 248 5.76 -31.32 -10.31
N ASP A 249 6.13 -32.24 -9.44
CA ASP A 249 6.72 -31.89 -8.15
C ASP A 249 7.99 -31.04 -8.34
N GLY A 250 8.05 -29.90 -7.64
CA GLY A 250 9.12 -28.91 -7.75
C GLY A 250 9.05 -27.97 -8.96
N GLU A 251 8.11 -28.15 -9.89
CA GLU A 251 8.00 -27.29 -11.07
C GLU A 251 7.40 -25.91 -10.72
N ILE A 252 8.10 -24.84 -11.11
CA ILE A 252 7.61 -23.46 -10.93
C ILE A 252 6.71 -23.07 -12.10
N VAL A 253 5.42 -22.88 -11.81
CA VAL A 253 4.43 -22.40 -12.77
C VAL A 253 4.17 -20.92 -12.54
N TYR A 254 4.61 -20.09 -13.49
CA TYR A 254 4.42 -18.65 -13.44
C TYR A 254 3.04 -18.23 -13.93
N LEU A 255 2.38 -17.37 -13.16
CA LEU A 255 1.00 -16.93 -13.38
C LEU A 255 0.94 -15.50 -13.95
N LYS A 256 2.05 -14.78 -13.90
CA LYS A 256 2.19 -13.40 -14.39
C LYS A 256 3.49 -13.21 -15.14
N SER A 257 3.47 -12.32 -16.13
CA SER A 257 4.66 -11.99 -16.90
C SER A 257 5.65 -11.09 -16.15
N LYS A 258 5.12 -10.24 -15.24
CA LYS A 258 5.87 -9.16 -14.56
C LYS A 258 6.15 -9.45 -13.10
N ASN A 259 7.32 -9.01 -12.62
CA ASN A 259 7.74 -9.04 -11.21
C ASN A 259 7.04 -7.93 -10.41
N ASN A 260 5.72 -8.03 -10.25
CA ASN A 260 4.95 -7.04 -9.48
C ASN A 260 4.21 -7.71 -8.32
N VAL A 261 4.53 -7.28 -7.10
CA VAL A 261 3.86 -7.79 -5.89
C VAL A 261 2.39 -7.38 -5.83
N SER A 262 1.99 -6.23 -6.40
CA SER A 262 0.57 -5.90 -6.50
C SER A 262 -0.21 -6.80 -7.46
N ALA A 263 0.47 -7.52 -8.36
CA ALA A 263 -0.10 -8.53 -9.25
C ALA A 263 0.01 -9.96 -8.69
N GLY A 264 0.27 -10.11 -7.39
CA GLY A 264 0.41 -11.42 -6.75
C GLY A 264 1.85 -11.97 -6.71
N GLY A 265 2.85 -11.16 -7.06
CA GLY A 265 4.25 -11.51 -6.84
C GLY A 265 4.61 -11.62 -5.36
N ASP A 266 5.74 -12.25 -5.09
CA ASP A 266 6.30 -12.41 -3.73
C ASP A 266 7.47 -11.44 -3.52
N SER A 267 7.67 -11.03 -2.27
CA SER A 267 8.84 -10.28 -1.84
C SER A 267 9.66 -11.10 -0.86
N ILE A 268 10.91 -11.32 -1.19
CA ILE A 268 11.88 -12.10 -0.43
C ILE A 268 12.91 -11.11 0.14
N ASP A 269 13.07 -11.07 1.46
CA ASP A 269 14.13 -10.28 2.08
C ASP A 269 15.51 -10.90 1.79
N ILE A 270 16.39 -10.06 1.25
CA ILE A 270 17.75 -10.42 0.84
C ILE A 270 18.77 -9.41 1.38
N THR A 271 18.40 -8.55 2.33
CA THR A 271 19.21 -7.40 2.80
C THR A 271 20.65 -7.79 3.15
N ASP A 272 20.85 -8.91 3.84
CA ASP A 272 22.17 -9.37 4.28
C ASP A 272 22.94 -10.09 3.15
N GLN A 273 22.23 -10.53 2.10
CA GLN A 273 22.79 -11.28 0.97
C GLN A 273 23.21 -10.35 -0.18
N VAL A 274 22.72 -9.11 -0.23
CA VAL A 274 23.08 -8.17 -1.30
C VAL A 274 24.59 -7.83 -1.22
N PRO A 275 25.36 -8.04 -2.31
CA PRO A 275 26.76 -7.66 -2.38
C PRO A 275 27.01 -6.17 -2.11
N GLN A 276 28.14 -5.84 -1.50
CA GLN A 276 28.42 -4.45 -1.09
C GLN A 276 28.51 -3.49 -2.28
N ASN A 277 29.02 -3.91 -3.43
CA ASN A 277 29.08 -3.07 -4.62
C ASN A 277 27.67 -2.72 -5.15
N ILE A 278 26.69 -3.64 -5.08
CA ILE A 278 25.29 -3.34 -5.42
C ILE A 278 24.68 -2.36 -4.41
N LYS A 279 24.99 -2.51 -3.12
CA LYS A 279 24.57 -1.54 -2.09
C LYS A 279 25.14 -0.15 -2.36
N ASN A 280 26.41 -0.07 -2.78
CA ASN A 280 27.07 1.19 -3.11
C ASN A 280 26.40 1.87 -4.30
N ILE A 281 26.08 1.14 -5.38
CA ILE A 281 25.33 1.69 -6.54
C ILE A 281 23.99 2.30 -6.08
N ALA A 282 23.26 1.65 -5.19
CA ALA A 282 22.01 2.20 -4.67
C ALA A 282 22.22 3.46 -3.80
N ILE A 283 23.28 3.49 -3.00
CA ILE A 283 23.66 4.66 -2.19
C ILE A 283 24.05 5.83 -3.10
N GLU A 284 24.88 5.59 -4.12
CA GLU A 284 25.26 6.58 -5.13
C GLU A 284 24.04 7.09 -5.90
N ALA A 285 23.09 6.22 -6.24
CA ALA A 285 21.82 6.60 -6.85
C ALA A 285 20.99 7.54 -5.97
N ALA A 286 20.98 7.32 -4.65
CA ALA A 286 20.31 8.25 -3.72
C ALA A 286 21.06 9.58 -3.65
N ASN A 287 22.39 9.52 -3.51
CA ASN A 287 23.27 10.68 -3.39
C ASN A 287 23.40 11.51 -4.66
N SER A 288 23.04 10.96 -5.82
CA SER A 288 23.02 11.73 -7.05
C SER A 288 21.99 12.86 -6.96
N PHE A 289 20.92 12.69 -6.17
CA PHE A 289 19.85 13.69 -5.99
C PHE A 289 20.19 14.69 -4.87
N PRO A 290 19.85 15.98 -5.02
CA PRO A 290 19.95 16.91 -3.91
C PRO A 290 19.04 16.43 -2.78
N SER A 291 19.50 16.48 -1.52
CA SER A 291 18.67 16.24 -0.33
C SER A 291 17.66 15.09 -0.46
N LEU A 292 18.14 13.88 -0.72
CA LEU A 292 17.34 12.65 -0.77
C LEU A 292 17.81 11.66 0.30
N PRO A 293 17.51 11.93 1.59
CA PRO A 293 18.00 11.07 2.66
C PRO A 293 17.37 9.68 2.64
N GLN A 294 16.23 9.50 1.97
CA GLN A 294 15.52 8.23 1.90
C GLN A 294 14.89 7.98 0.54
N CYS A 295 15.04 6.77 0.01
CA CYS A 295 14.36 6.34 -1.20
C CYS A 295 14.34 4.81 -1.33
N GLY A 296 13.40 4.33 -2.14
CA GLY A 296 13.48 2.99 -2.73
C GLY A 296 14.22 3.05 -4.06
N VAL A 297 15.23 2.24 -4.24
CA VAL A 297 16.00 2.10 -5.49
C VAL A 297 15.64 0.76 -6.12
N ASP A 298 15.03 0.80 -7.30
CA ASP A 298 14.68 -0.38 -8.08
C ASP A 298 15.82 -0.69 -9.05
N MET A 299 16.34 -1.90 -8.98
CA MET A 299 17.49 -2.34 -9.74
C MET A 299 17.21 -3.68 -10.43
N ILE A 300 17.82 -3.89 -11.60
CA ILE A 300 18.05 -5.24 -12.11
C ILE A 300 19.49 -5.61 -11.79
N VAL A 301 19.67 -6.76 -11.16
CA VAL A 301 20.98 -7.25 -10.70
C VAL A 301 21.29 -8.58 -11.37
N ASP A 302 22.42 -8.62 -12.07
CA ASP A 302 23.03 -9.87 -12.50
C ASP A 302 23.78 -10.47 -11.31
N GLU A 303 23.15 -11.43 -10.65
CA GLU A 303 23.67 -12.11 -9.46
C GLU A 303 24.95 -12.92 -9.76
N LYS A 304 25.22 -13.28 -11.03
CA LYS A 304 26.44 -14.06 -11.38
C LYS A 304 27.66 -13.17 -11.42
N ASN A 305 27.52 -11.99 -12.01
CA ASN A 305 28.61 -11.04 -12.20
C ASN A 305 28.65 -9.95 -11.12
N ASN A 306 27.69 -9.95 -10.19
CA ASN A 306 27.48 -8.91 -9.20
C ASN A 306 27.41 -7.51 -9.82
N THR A 307 26.81 -7.37 -10.99
CA THR A 307 26.59 -6.07 -11.64
C THR A 307 25.11 -5.70 -11.54
N GLY A 308 24.80 -4.40 -11.57
CA GLY A 308 23.42 -3.96 -11.48
C GLY A 308 23.21 -2.59 -12.10
N VAL A 309 22.00 -2.38 -12.60
CA VAL A 309 21.56 -1.11 -13.19
C VAL A 309 20.33 -0.59 -12.46
N VAL A 310 20.29 0.71 -12.21
CA VAL A 310 19.16 1.40 -11.59
C VAL A 310 18.08 1.64 -12.64
N ILE A 311 16.87 1.18 -12.36
CA ILE A 311 15.71 1.26 -13.24
C ILE A 311 14.80 2.43 -12.87
N GLU A 312 14.60 2.63 -11.58
CA GLU A 312 13.71 3.65 -11.03
C GLU A 312 14.16 4.02 -9.61
N LEU A 313 13.95 5.27 -9.25
CA LEU A 313 14.13 5.77 -7.90
C LEU A 313 12.79 6.29 -7.37
N ASN A 314 12.42 5.91 -6.15
CA ASN A 314 11.15 6.21 -5.52
C ASN A 314 11.37 6.95 -4.18
N SER A 315 11.20 8.27 -4.17
CA SER A 315 11.35 9.10 -2.95
C SER A 315 10.26 8.88 -1.89
N ARG A 316 9.19 8.15 -2.25
CA ARG A 316 8.04 7.84 -1.39
C ARG A 316 7.76 6.32 -1.37
N ALA A 317 8.81 5.52 -1.26
CA ALA A 317 8.73 4.08 -1.34
C ALA A 317 7.94 3.45 -0.17
N HIS A 318 7.17 2.40 -0.47
CA HIS A 318 6.47 1.61 0.54
C HIS A 318 7.45 0.77 1.37
N ILE A 319 7.18 0.67 2.68
CA ILE A 319 8.01 -0.13 3.61
C ILE A 319 7.33 -1.44 4.05
N THR A 320 6.05 -1.62 3.76
CA THR A 320 5.25 -2.76 4.28
C THR A 320 5.82 -4.12 3.92
N GLN A 321 6.45 -4.24 2.75
CA GLN A 321 7.06 -5.50 2.30
C GLN A 321 8.38 -5.81 3.01
N HIS A 322 9.09 -4.78 3.50
CA HIS A 322 10.24 -4.97 4.38
C HIS A 322 9.79 -5.38 5.79
N LEU A 323 8.64 -4.88 6.26
CA LEU A 323 8.07 -5.23 7.56
C LEU A 323 7.49 -6.66 7.60
N PHE A 324 6.88 -7.09 6.50
CA PHE A 324 6.20 -8.38 6.38
C PHE A 324 6.56 -9.04 5.04
N PRO A 325 7.79 -9.55 4.88
CA PRO A 325 8.18 -10.24 3.66
C PRO A 325 7.52 -11.62 3.57
N MET A 326 7.33 -12.12 2.35
CA MET A 326 6.82 -13.48 2.11
C MET A 326 7.83 -14.54 2.55
N GLU A 327 9.12 -14.24 2.40
CA GLU A 327 10.25 -15.07 2.79
C GLU A 327 11.41 -14.19 3.28
N GLY A 328 12.26 -14.71 4.17
CA GLY A 328 13.37 -13.96 4.75
C GLY A 328 13.02 -13.24 6.06
N GLN A 329 13.80 -12.22 6.43
CA GLN A 329 13.68 -11.54 7.72
C GLN A 329 12.94 -10.20 7.59
N ALA A 330 12.06 -9.91 8.54
CA ALA A 330 11.46 -8.58 8.66
C ALA A 330 12.51 -7.53 9.06
N ARG A 331 12.44 -6.34 8.45
CA ARG A 331 13.34 -5.21 8.70
C ARG A 331 12.58 -4.05 9.35
N ASP A 332 13.08 -3.55 10.47
CA ASP A 332 12.48 -2.43 11.24
C ASP A 332 12.83 -1.07 10.60
N ILE A 333 12.35 -0.87 9.37
CA ILE A 333 12.50 0.39 8.62
C ILE A 333 11.96 1.60 9.42
N PRO A 334 10.79 1.53 10.10
CA PRO A 334 10.31 2.62 10.96
C PRO A 334 11.31 3.06 12.01
N SER A 335 11.94 2.12 12.74
CA SER A 335 12.95 2.44 13.74
C SER A 335 14.10 3.25 13.11
N HIS A 336 14.61 2.82 11.97
CA HIS A 336 15.68 3.54 11.28
C HIS A 336 15.26 4.95 10.81
N ILE A 337 14.03 5.11 10.31
CA ILE A 337 13.50 6.44 9.94
C ILE A 337 13.45 7.35 11.17
N ILE A 338 12.92 6.88 12.30
CA ILE A 338 12.85 7.70 13.52
C ILE A 338 14.25 7.98 14.08
N ASP A 339 15.19 7.02 14.02
CA ASP A 339 16.60 7.22 14.39
C ASP A 339 17.29 8.34 13.59
N TYR A 340 16.88 8.53 12.32
CA TYR A 340 17.43 9.56 11.46
C TYR A 340 16.87 10.96 11.79
N TYR A 341 15.54 11.08 11.92
CA TYR A 341 14.89 12.37 12.17
C TYR A 341 14.98 12.82 13.64
N PHE A 342 15.05 11.87 14.59
CA PHE A 342 15.07 12.09 16.04
C PHE A 342 16.17 11.22 16.70
N PRO A 343 17.45 11.48 16.41
CA PRO A 343 18.57 10.66 16.88
C PRO A 343 18.68 10.55 18.41
N GLU A 344 18.18 11.54 19.15
CA GLU A 344 18.10 11.56 20.61
C GLU A 344 17.19 10.46 21.19
N THR A 345 16.38 9.80 20.35
CA THR A 345 15.44 8.75 20.78
C THR A 345 15.92 7.33 20.53
N LYS A 346 17.13 7.13 19.97
CA LYS A 346 17.66 5.81 19.59
C LYS A 346 17.65 4.79 20.73
N ASP A 347 18.04 5.23 21.93
CA ASP A 347 18.16 4.38 23.12
C ASP A 347 16.89 4.35 23.97
N TYR A 348 15.76 4.85 23.44
CA TYR A 348 14.50 4.86 24.16
C TYR A 348 14.01 3.43 24.44
N ASN A 349 13.79 3.10 25.72
CA ASN A 349 13.31 1.78 26.11
C ASN A 349 11.82 1.60 25.76
N ARG A 350 11.57 0.95 24.63
CA ARG A 350 10.21 0.67 24.12
C ARG A 350 9.48 -0.45 24.87
N LYS A 351 10.09 -1.16 25.83
CA LYS A 351 9.49 -2.38 26.42
C LYS A 351 8.12 -2.13 27.04
N GLU A 352 7.98 -1.03 27.77
CA GLU A 352 6.70 -0.65 28.39
C GLU A 352 5.72 -0.10 27.34
N ALA A 353 6.21 0.74 26.43
CA ALA A 353 5.41 1.34 25.36
C ALA A 353 4.83 0.30 24.39
N ASN A 354 5.53 -0.82 24.15
CA ASN A 354 5.09 -1.92 23.30
C ASN A 354 3.81 -2.60 23.81
N LYS A 355 3.44 -2.41 25.07
CA LYS A 355 2.19 -2.93 25.65
C LYS A 355 0.96 -2.18 25.14
N LEU A 356 1.14 -1.03 24.49
CA LEU A 356 0.06 -0.25 23.88
C LEU A 356 0.29 -0.06 22.38
N TYR A 357 -0.80 0.10 21.63
CA TYR A 357 -0.77 0.49 20.22
C TYR A 357 -1.89 1.46 19.87
N ILE A 358 -1.76 2.18 18.77
CA ILE A 358 -2.65 3.30 18.42
C ILE A 358 -3.98 2.76 17.87
N ASP A 359 -5.10 3.40 18.23
CA ASP A 359 -6.39 3.17 17.59
C ASP A 359 -6.48 3.85 16.22
N TYR A 360 -5.77 3.29 15.24
CA TYR A 360 -5.66 3.90 13.92
C TYR A 360 -6.97 3.89 13.13
N ASP A 361 -7.84 2.91 13.36
CA ASP A 361 -9.13 2.82 12.69
C ASP A 361 -10.02 4.01 13.08
N PHE A 362 -9.98 4.44 14.35
CA PHE A 362 -10.63 5.68 14.80
C PHE A 362 -10.08 6.93 14.10
N ILE A 363 -8.76 7.03 13.95
CA ILE A 363 -8.11 8.16 13.25
C ILE A 363 -8.61 8.22 11.80
N TYR A 364 -8.57 7.07 11.13
CA TYR A 364 -9.03 6.92 9.76
C TYR A 364 -10.49 7.35 9.57
N ASP A 365 -11.40 6.86 10.41
CA ASP A 365 -12.82 7.18 10.31
C ASP A 365 -13.10 8.65 10.63
N SER A 366 -12.46 9.19 11.65
CA SER A 366 -12.66 10.57 12.10
C SER A 366 -12.22 11.58 11.04
N CYS A 367 -11.08 11.35 10.39
CA CYS A 367 -10.60 12.21 9.32
C CYS A 367 -11.47 12.12 8.06
N LEU A 368 -11.84 10.90 7.62
CA LEU A 368 -12.64 10.73 6.39
C LEU A 368 -14.09 11.17 6.54
N ALA A 369 -14.67 11.07 7.74
CA ALA A 369 -15.97 11.64 8.04
C ALA A 369 -15.95 13.18 8.09
N SER A 370 -14.79 13.81 7.88
CA SER A 370 -14.57 15.25 8.08
C SER A 370 -14.94 15.73 9.50
N ALA A 371 -14.94 14.82 10.48
CA ALA A 371 -15.19 15.14 11.88
C ALA A 371 -13.98 15.82 12.52
N ALA A 372 -12.77 15.56 12.02
CA ALA A 372 -11.54 16.22 12.42
C ALA A 372 -10.66 16.47 11.19
N LYS A 373 -10.08 17.67 11.09
CA LYS A 373 -9.06 17.98 10.07
C LYS A 373 -7.74 17.28 10.38
N ASP A 374 -7.35 17.32 11.65
CA ASP A 374 -6.14 16.72 12.18
C ASP A 374 -6.40 16.17 13.58
N ILE A 375 -5.62 15.16 13.97
CA ILE A 375 -5.76 14.44 15.24
C ILE A 375 -4.38 14.38 15.89
N THR A 376 -4.29 14.95 17.09
CA THR A 376 -3.11 14.83 17.96
C THR A 376 -3.22 13.58 18.81
N LEU A 377 -2.21 12.71 18.75
CA LEU A 377 -2.17 11.50 19.57
C LEU A 377 -1.83 11.85 21.02
N PRO A 378 -2.50 11.20 21.99
CA PRO A 378 -2.22 11.43 23.41
C PRO A 378 -0.85 10.86 23.78
N LYS A 379 -0.11 11.54 24.66
CA LYS A 379 1.18 11.03 25.15
C LYS A 379 1.01 9.73 25.94
N LEU A 380 1.94 8.81 25.75
CA LEU A 380 2.04 7.61 26.59
C LEU A 380 2.30 7.98 28.06
N PRO A 381 1.84 7.18 29.02
CA PRO A 381 2.21 7.36 30.41
C PRO A 381 3.73 7.31 30.60
N SER A 382 4.29 8.26 31.36
CA SER A 382 5.71 8.29 31.72
C SER A 382 6.12 7.23 32.76
N SER A 383 5.14 6.50 33.31
CA SER A 383 5.33 5.45 34.31
C SER A 383 5.14 4.07 33.68
N PRO A 384 5.72 3.00 34.26
CA PRO A 384 5.58 1.63 33.75
C PRO A 384 4.11 1.24 33.54
N ILE A 385 3.85 0.58 32.40
CA ILE A 385 2.51 0.19 31.97
C ILE A 385 2.28 -1.26 32.41
N ILE A 386 1.24 -1.49 33.20
CA ILE A 386 0.81 -2.84 33.58
C ILE A 386 -0.38 -3.28 32.73
N LEU A 387 -0.49 -4.59 32.51
CA LEU A 387 -1.60 -5.23 31.81
C LEU A 387 -2.32 -6.17 32.77
N LYS A 388 -3.64 -6.03 32.85
CA LYS A 388 -4.50 -6.94 33.62
C LYS A 388 -5.63 -7.47 32.76
N ARG A 389 -5.95 -8.75 32.97
CA ARG A 389 -7.14 -9.40 32.43
C ARG A 389 -8.02 -9.84 33.59
N PHE A 390 -9.25 -9.36 33.60
CA PHE A 390 -10.27 -9.81 34.53
C PHE A 390 -11.31 -10.65 33.79
N LEU A 391 -11.68 -11.78 34.39
CA LEU A 391 -12.79 -12.62 33.96
C LEU A 391 -13.88 -12.53 35.02
N LEU A 392 -15.05 -12.04 34.61
CA LEU A 392 -16.23 -11.87 35.43
C LEU A 392 -17.22 -12.97 35.06
N SER A 393 -17.55 -13.81 36.03
CA SER A 393 -18.59 -14.84 35.95
C SER A 393 -19.75 -14.48 36.86
N ASN A 394 -20.92 -15.09 36.64
CA ASN A 394 -22.18 -14.77 37.33
C ASN A 394 -22.58 -13.29 37.18
N CYS A 395 -22.21 -12.67 36.05
CA CYS A 395 -22.55 -11.29 35.73
C CYS A 395 -23.13 -11.26 34.32
N GLU A 396 -24.40 -10.87 34.18
CA GLU A 396 -25.00 -10.72 32.86
C GLU A 396 -24.42 -9.51 32.13
N TYR A 397 -23.94 -9.73 30.90
CA TYR A 397 -23.46 -8.64 30.05
C TYR A 397 -24.62 -7.77 29.57
N ASN A 398 -24.51 -6.46 29.76
CA ASN A 398 -25.43 -5.50 29.16
C ASN A 398 -24.75 -4.17 28.83
N LYS A 399 -25.39 -3.36 27.97
CA LYS A 399 -24.87 -2.05 27.54
C LYS A 399 -24.63 -1.10 28.71
N LYS A 400 -25.43 -1.17 29.78
CA LYS A 400 -25.28 -0.30 30.96
C LYS A 400 -23.98 -0.60 31.71
N LEU A 401 -23.69 -1.87 31.95
CA LEU A 401 -22.43 -2.35 32.53
C LEU A 401 -21.23 -1.94 31.66
N ALA A 402 -21.28 -2.24 30.36
CA ALA A 402 -20.20 -1.93 29.43
C ALA A 402 -19.90 -0.43 29.37
N ASN A 403 -20.93 0.42 29.24
CA ASN A 403 -20.77 1.88 29.25
C ASN A 403 -20.26 2.42 30.59
N ARG A 404 -20.72 1.82 31.71
CA ARG A 404 -20.23 2.20 33.04
C ARG A 404 -18.74 1.91 33.18
N ILE A 405 -18.29 0.72 32.80
CA ILE A 405 -16.89 0.32 32.83
C ILE A 405 -16.06 1.22 31.90
N LYS A 406 -16.49 1.44 30.66
CA LYS A 406 -15.82 2.33 29.71
C LYS A 406 -15.66 3.75 30.28
N ARG A 407 -16.71 4.32 30.88
CA ARG A 407 -16.64 5.65 31.52
C ARG A 407 -15.67 5.68 32.69
N THR A 408 -15.65 4.64 33.53
CA THR A 408 -14.69 4.53 34.63
C THR A 408 -13.25 4.45 34.09
N ALA A 409 -13.00 3.65 33.05
CA ALA A 409 -11.69 3.55 32.42
C ALA A 409 -11.22 4.88 31.84
N PHE A 410 -12.10 5.59 31.11
CA PHE A 410 -11.82 6.91 30.57
C PHE A 410 -11.42 7.91 31.66
N ASN A 411 -12.23 8.01 32.73
CA ASN A 411 -11.94 8.91 33.86
C ASN A 411 -10.61 8.58 34.57
N LYS A 412 -10.17 7.32 34.50
CA LYS A 412 -8.92 6.85 35.10
C LYS A 412 -7.77 6.78 34.11
N LYS A 413 -7.95 7.22 32.86
CA LYS A 413 -6.94 7.13 31.78
C LYS A 413 -6.40 5.70 31.63
N VAL A 414 -7.31 4.72 31.66
CA VAL A 414 -7.02 3.30 31.46
C VAL A 414 -7.44 2.92 30.05
N SER A 415 -6.51 2.33 29.30
CA SER A 415 -6.77 1.70 28.01
C SER A 415 -7.22 0.26 28.20
N GLY A 416 -7.90 -0.34 27.22
CA GLY A 416 -8.45 -1.67 27.39
C GLY A 416 -9.71 -1.92 26.59
N TYR A 417 -10.41 -2.97 26.98
CA TYR A 417 -11.72 -3.25 26.43
C TYR A 417 -12.55 -4.11 27.36
N ILE A 418 -13.86 -4.13 27.12
CA ILE A 418 -14.79 -5.10 27.67
C ILE A 418 -15.38 -5.92 26.53
N LYS A 419 -15.42 -7.25 26.70
CA LYS A 419 -15.97 -8.19 25.71
C LYS A 419 -16.81 -9.25 26.42
N ALA A 420 -17.99 -9.57 25.89
CA ALA A 420 -18.73 -10.75 26.29
C ALA A 420 -18.15 -12.00 25.61
N LEU A 421 -18.11 -13.12 26.33
CA LEU A 421 -17.69 -14.41 25.81
C LEU A 421 -18.92 -15.27 25.46
N ALA A 422 -18.74 -16.23 24.55
CA ALA A 422 -19.80 -17.14 24.12
C ALA A 422 -20.39 -17.98 25.27
N ASN A 423 -19.61 -18.22 26.33
CA ASN A 423 -20.06 -18.94 27.54
C ASN A 423 -20.81 -18.06 28.54
N GLY A 424 -21.10 -16.79 28.21
CA GLY A 424 -21.78 -15.83 29.07
C GLY A 424 -20.87 -15.06 30.04
N ASP A 425 -19.59 -15.44 30.17
CA ASP A 425 -18.63 -14.67 30.97
C ASP A 425 -18.27 -13.34 30.30
N ILE A 426 -17.73 -12.41 31.09
CA ILE A 426 -17.28 -11.10 30.61
C ILE A 426 -15.78 -10.98 30.84
N VAL A 427 -15.05 -10.57 29.80
CA VAL A 427 -13.63 -10.22 29.90
C VAL A 427 -13.49 -8.70 29.95
N ILE A 428 -12.72 -8.22 30.92
CA ILE A 428 -12.27 -6.83 30.99
C ILE A 428 -10.75 -6.84 30.90
N ILE A 429 -10.21 -6.16 29.89
CA ILE A 429 -8.78 -5.88 29.76
C ILE A 429 -8.52 -4.45 30.22
N ALA A 430 -7.48 -4.26 31.01
CA ALA A 430 -7.04 -2.95 31.48
C ALA A 430 -5.52 -2.79 31.31
N ALA A 431 -5.12 -1.64 30.79
CA ALA A 431 -3.75 -1.26 30.54
C ALA A 431 -3.51 0.20 30.93
N GLY A 432 -2.43 0.46 31.65
CA GLY A 432 -2.06 1.79 32.10
C GLY A 432 -1.06 1.74 33.24
N ASN A 433 -0.78 2.88 33.88
CA ASN A 433 0.08 2.87 35.05
C ASN A 433 -0.57 2.14 36.23
N LYS A 434 0.26 1.64 37.16
CA LYS A 434 -0.19 0.82 38.30
C LYS A 434 -1.28 1.49 39.13
N LYS A 435 -1.14 2.80 39.40
CA LYS A 435 -2.11 3.58 40.18
C LYS A 435 -3.47 3.65 39.49
N ASN A 436 -3.49 4.05 38.23
CA ASN A 436 -4.70 4.23 37.43
C ASN A 436 -5.46 2.91 37.25
N VAL A 437 -4.73 1.83 36.96
CA VAL A 437 -5.33 0.49 36.82
C VAL A 437 -5.90 -0.01 38.15
N GLY A 438 -5.20 0.22 39.27
CA GLY A 438 -5.72 -0.12 40.60
C GLY A 438 -6.98 0.67 40.96
N GLU A 439 -7.00 1.99 40.74
CA GLU A 439 -8.19 2.81 40.98
C GLU A 439 -9.37 2.43 40.06
N PHE A 440 -9.10 2.06 38.81
CA PHE A 440 -10.10 1.53 37.89
C PHE A 440 -10.67 0.20 38.42
N GLU A 441 -9.78 -0.70 38.85
CA GLU A 441 -10.12 -2.00 39.41
C GLU A 441 -11.06 -1.89 40.60
N ASP A 442 -10.69 -1.08 41.59
CA ASP A 442 -11.52 -0.84 42.78
C ASP A 442 -12.91 -0.31 42.43
N ARG A 443 -12.99 0.59 41.45
CA ARG A 443 -14.25 1.23 41.06
C ARG A 443 -15.17 0.27 40.32
N PHE A 444 -14.65 -0.53 39.39
CA PHE A 444 -15.52 -1.48 38.68
C PHE A 444 -15.91 -2.66 39.58
N LYS A 445 -15.00 -3.16 40.45
CA LYS A 445 -15.33 -4.21 41.42
C LYS A 445 -16.45 -3.79 42.36
N LYS A 446 -16.38 -2.56 42.90
CA LYS A 446 -17.47 -1.98 43.72
C LYS A 446 -18.79 -1.87 42.96
N TYR A 447 -18.74 -1.50 41.68
CA TYR A 447 -19.95 -1.43 40.86
C TYR A 447 -20.55 -2.83 40.64
N VAL A 448 -19.74 -3.82 40.30
CA VAL A 448 -20.18 -5.20 40.07
C VAL A 448 -20.77 -5.81 41.34
N ALA A 449 -20.08 -5.70 42.48
CA ALA A 449 -20.55 -6.20 43.77
C ALA A 449 -21.90 -5.59 44.21
N LYS A 450 -22.18 -4.33 43.83
CA LYS A 450 -23.44 -3.66 44.15
C LYS A 450 -24.62 -4.07 43.24
N ASN A 451 -24.36 -4.51 42.01
CA ASN A 451 -25.40 -4.67 40.99
C ASN A 451 -25.65 -6.12 40.55
N PHE A 452 -24.84 -7.08 41.00
CA PHE A 452 -24.96 -8.49 40.64
C PHE A 452 -24.93 -9.37 41.88
N SER A 453 -25.69 -10.46 41.86
CA SER A 453 -25.73 -11.44 42.95
C SER A 453 -24.56 -12.43 42.82
N ALA A 454 -23.73 -12.54 43.86
CA ALA A 454 -22.58 -13.45 43.91
C ALA A 454 -21.63 -13.39 42.68
N PRO A 455 -21.17 -12.20 42.27
CA PRO A 455 -20.27 -12.07 41.12
C PRO A 455 -18.90 -12.68 41.45
N LYS A 456 -18.34 -13.45 40.51
CA LYS A 456 -17.00 -14.02 40.63
C LYS A 456 -16.05 -13.27 39.71
N ILE A 457 -15.00 -12.68 40.26
CA ILE A 457 -13.99 -11.93 39.50
C ILE A 457 -12.65 -12.62 39.67
N THR A 458 -12.05 -13.07 38.58
CA THR A 458 -10.70 -13.68 38.57
C THR A 458 -9.74 -12.84 37.74
N GLU A 459 -8.55 -12.60 38.28
CA GLU A 459 -7.46 -11.96 37.55
C GLU A 459 -6.62 -13.03 36.84
N LYS A 460 -6.24 -12.76 35.59
CA LYS A 460 -5.37 -13.60 34.79
C LYS A 460 -4.22 -12.76 34.23
N ASN A 461 -3.08 -13.40 34.01
CA ASN A 461 -1.94 -12.78 33.35
C ASN A 461 -2.27 -12.47 31.89
N ARG A 462 -1.77 -11.33 31.41
CA ARG A 462 -1.81 -10.93 30.00
C ARG A 462 -0.43 -10.44 29.58
N THR A 463 0.00 -10.88 28.41
CA THR A 463 1.26 -10.45 27.78
C THR A 463 1.04 -9.72 26.46
N SER A 464 -0.13 -9.89 25.83
CA SER A 464 -0.45 -9.27 24.56
C SER A 464 -0.75 -7.76 24.68
N PRO A 465 -0.35 -6.97 23.69
CA PRO A 465 -0.53 -5.52 23.69
C PRO A 465 -2.01 -5.14 23.64
N VAL A 466 -2.31 -3.90 24.01
CA VAL A 466 -3.68 -3.38 24.16
C VAL A 466 -3.85 -2.10 23.35
N LYS A 467 -4.96 -2.00 22.61
CA LYS A 467 -5.28 -0.80 21.85
C LYS A 467 -5.45 0.39 22.80
N HIS A 468 -4.86 1.52 22.46
CA HIS A 468 -4.99 2.74 23.23
C HIS A 468 -6.45 3.21 23.28
N GLY A 469 -6.87 3.72 24.44
CA GLY A 469 -8.28 4.01 24.72
C GLY A 469 -9.03 2.78 25.24
N PHE A 470 -10.28 2.98 25.66
CA PHE A 470 -11.10 1.90 26.19
C PHE A 470 -12.30 1.59 25.29
N HIS A 471 -12.40 0.35 24.85
CA HIS A 471 -13.33 -0.08 23.81
C HIS A 471 -14.39 -1.04 24.35
N ILE A 472 -15.55 -1.07 23.71
CA ILE A 472 -16.54 -2.12 23.93
C ILE A 472 -16.44 -3.01 22.71
N GLU A 473 -15.97 -4.24 22.90
CA GLU A 473 -15.84 -5.22 21.84
C GLU A 473 -17.15 -6.00 21.72
N GLU A 474 -17.67 -6.05 20.50
CA GLU A 474 -18.80 -6.90 20.17
C GLU A 474 -18.32 -8.35 20.01
N ILE A 475 -19.21 -9.31 20.28
CA ILE A 475 -18.91 -10.72 20.03
C ILE A 475 -18.74 -10.88 18.51
N PRO A 476 -17.58 -11.37 18.01
CA PRO A 476 -17.42 -11.66 16.60
C PRO A 476 -18.50 -12.66 16.15
N GLU A 477 -19.19 -12.38 15.05
CA GLU A 477 -20.31 -13.20 14.54
C GLU A 477 -19.98 -14.69 14.36
N LYS A 478 -18.69 -15.05 14.24
CA LYS A 478 -18.22 -16.45 14.16
C LYS A 478 -18.26 -17.20 15.50
N GLU A 479 -18.14 -16.52 16.65
CA GLU A 479 -18.26 -17.14 17.97
C GLU A 479 -19.72 -17.35 18.39
N ALA A 480 -20.66 -16.68 17.71
CA ALA A 480 -22.10 -16.81 17.91
C ALA A 480 -22.75 -17.95 17.09
N MET A 481 -21.97 -18.69 16.27
CA MET A 481 -22.42 -19.79 15.42
C MET A 481 -22.69 -21.09 16.20
N GLY A 482 -23.45 -20.99 17.29
CA GLY A 482 -23.92 -22.11 18.09
C GLY A 482 -25.40 -22.46 17.89
N THR A 483 -26.17 -21.72 17.07
CA THR A 483 -27.61 -21.98 16.88
C THR A 483 -28.05 -21.86 15.42
N ASN A 484 -28.57 -22.96 14.88
CA ASN A 484 -28.93 -23.17 13.46
C ASN A 484 -30.10 -22.33 12.90
N SER A 485 -30.67 -21.38 13.64
CA SER A 485 -31.87 -20.64 13.20
C SER A 485 -31.61 -19.35 12.41
N ASN A 486 -30.37 -18.86 12.33
CA ASN A 486 -30.05 -17.57 11.70
C ASN A 486 -29.29 -17.66 10.37
N VAL A 487 -29.00 -18.85 9.84
CA VAL A 487 -28.17 -18.97 8.62
C VAL A 487 -28.89 -18.43 7.37
N GLU A 488 -30.20 -18.67 7.23
CA GLU A 488 -30.97 -18.24 6.05
C GLU A 488 -31.21 -16.72 6.01
N GLU A 489 -31.52 -16.10 7.15
CA GLU A 489 -31.71 -14.64 7.26
C GLU A 489 -30.41 -13.89 6.94
N TYR A 490 -29.27 -14.45 7.35
CA TYR A 490 -27.96 -13.88 7.07
C TYR A 490 -27.50 -14.12 5.63
N ILE A 491 -27.77 -15.29 5.03
CA ILE A 491 -27.56 -15.51 3.59
C ILE A 491 -28.36 -14.50 2.78
N GLN A 492 -29.58 -14.21 3.21
CA GLN A 492 -30.43 -13.21 2.58
C GLN A 492 -29.88 -11.78 2.75
N LYS A 493 -29.41 -11.41 3.94
CA LYS A 493 -28.79 -10.11 4.20
C LYS A 493 -27.48 -9.91 3.44
N TYR A 494 -26.62 -10.94 3.37
CA TYR A 494 -25.39 -10.92 2.58
C TYR A 494 -25.66 -10.90 1.08
N SER A 495 -26.68 -11.62 0.62
CA SER A 495 -27.17 -11.59 -0.76
C SER A 495 -27.64 -10.18 -1.14
N ASN A 496 -28.38 -9.51 -0.26
CA ASN A 496 -28.84 -8.13 -0.45
C ASN A 496 -27.67 -7.14 -0.44
N LEU A 497 -26.75 -7.24 0.52
CA LEU A 497 -25.57 -6.37 0.58
C LEU A 497 -24.66 -6.56 -0.64
N ARG A 498 -24.53 -7.78 -1.14
CA ARG A 498 -23.79 -8.10 -2.36
C ARG A 498 -24.48 -7.52 -3.60
N LYS A 499 -25.81 -7.57 -3.67
CA LYS A 499 -26.60 -6.93 -4.74
C LYS A 499 -26.45 -5.41 -4.69
N ASP A 500 -26.48 -4.80 -3.52
CA ASP A 500 -26.29 -3.36 -3.33
C ASP A 500 -24.87 -2.93 -3.70
N TYR A 501 -23.86 -3.69 -3.30
CA TYR A 501 -22.48 -3.45 -3.72
C TYR A 501 -22.31 -3.57 -5.25
N GLN A 502 -22.88 -4.61 -5.87
CA GLN A 502 -22.86 -4.76 -7.33
C GLN A 502 -23.60 -3.63 -8.06
N ARG A 503 -24.70 -3.14 -7.48
CA ARG A 503 -25.43 -1.97 -7.98
C ARG A 503 -24.59 -0.70 -7.86
N LEU A 504 -23.92 -0.49 -6.73
CA LEU A 504 -23.04 0.66 -6.51
C LEU A 504 -21.84 0.63 -7.46
N VAL A 505 -21.25 -0.54 -7.68
CA VAL A 505 -20.16 -0.74 -8.65
C VAL A 505 -20.63 -0.47 -10.08
N ARG A 506 -21.85 -0.89 -10.46
CA ARG A 506 -22.44 -0.52 -11.77
C ARG A 506 -22.68 0.97 -11.88
N GLN A 507 -23.22 1.61 -10.85
CA GLN A 507 -23.44 3.07 -10.84
C GLN A 507 -22.13 3.86 -10.92
N LEU A 508 -21.08 3.39 -10.24
CA LEU A 508 -19.73 3.95 -10.35
C LEU A 508 -19.15 3.76 -11.75
N ALA A 509 -19.31 2.58 -12.35
CA ALA A 509 -18.87 2.33 -13.73
C ALA A 509 -19.63 3.20 -14.74
N GLU A 510 -20.95 3.34 -14.60
CA GLU A 510 -21.79 4.23 -15.41
C GLU A 510 -21.42 5.70 -15.22
N TYR A 511 -21.04 6.10 -14.01
CA TYR A 511 -20.58 7.47 -13.72
C TYR A 511 -19.20 7.73 -14.35
N GLU A 512 -18.26 6.79 -14.24
CA GLU A 512 -16.94 6.85 -14.89
C GLU A 512 -17.07 6.86 -16.42
N GLU A 513 -18.02 6.10 -16.98
CA GLU A 513 -18.31 6.09 -18.41
C GLU A 513 -18.94 7.41 -18.86
N LYS A 514 -19.89 7.97 -18.09
CA LYS A 514 -20.47 9.31 -18.35
C LYS A 514 -19.42 10.42 -18.28
N GLU A 515 -18.51 10.39 -17.31
CA GLU A 515 -17.41 11.36 -17.22
C GLU A 515 -16.42 11.20 -18.38
N LYS A 516 -16.08 9.96 -18.80
CA LYS A 516 -15.30 9.73 -20.03
C LYS A 516 -15.99 10.26 -21.29
N ILE A 517 -17.29 10.01 -21.44
CA ILE A 517 -18.08 10.53 -22.56
C ILE A 517 -18.08 12.06 -22.53
N ARG A 518 -18.23 12.68 -21.36
CA ARG A 518 -18.19 14.13 -21.18
C ARG A 518 -16.82 14.73 -21.52
N GLU A 519 -15.73 14.09 -21.10
CA GLU A 519 -14.37 14.49 -21.45
C GLU A 519 -14.10 14.36 -22.95
N LEU A 520 -14.50 13.25 -23.58
CA LEU A 520 -14.39 13.03 -25.02
C LEU A 520 -15.20 14.07 -25.80
N THR A 521 -16.44 14.33 -25.37
CA THR A 521 -17.32 15.34 -25.98
C THR A 521 -16.71 16.73 -25.87
N ASN A 522 -16.12 17.09 -24.72
CA ASN A 522 -15.44 18.36 -24.53
C ASN A 522 -14.18 18.48 -25.42
N LYS A 523 -13.39 17.42 -25.56
CA LYS A 523 -12.24 17.38 -26.48
C LYS A 523 -12.67 17.52 -27.93
N GLN A 524 -13.72 16.83 -28.34
CA GLN A 524 -14.28 16.87 -29.68
C GLN A 524 -14.86 18.26 -30.01
N ASN A 525 -15.59 18.86 -29.06
CA ASN A 525 -16.08 20.24 -29.17
C ASN A 525 -14.94 21.26 -29.30
N LYS A 526 -13.82 21.05 -28.58
CA LYS A 526 -12.64 21.91 -28.69
C LYS A 526 -11.97 21.78 -30.07
N GLN A 527 -11.90 20.57 -30.63
CA GLN A 527 -11.41 20.33 -31.99
C GLN A 527 -12.33 20.95 -33.06
N LEU A 528 -13.65 20.76 -32.95
CA LEU A 528 -14.64 21.35 -33.86
C LEU A 528 -14.57 22.88 -33.84
N LYS A 529 -14.44 23.51 -32.66
CA LYS A 529 -14.22 24.97 -32.54
C LYS A 529 -12.93 25.43 -33.23
N LYS A 530 -11.86 24.63 -33.17
CA LYS A 530 -10.59 24.93 -33.84
C LYS A 530 -10.71 24.80 -35.35
N GLN A 531 -11.43 23.80 -35.84
CA GLN A 531 -11.72 23.61 -37.27
C GLN A 531 -12.63 24.71 -37.81
N LEU A 532 -13.69 25.09 -37.08
CA LEU A 532 -14.56 26.21 -37.42
C LEU A 532 -13.76 27.51 -37.58
N LYS A 533 -12.90 27.84 -36.61
CA LYS A 533 -12.01 29.03 -36.71
C LYS A 533 -11.08 28.99 -37.92
N ARG A 534 -10.54 27.81 -38.26
CA ARG A 534 -9.69 27.65 -39.46
C ARG A 534 -10.48 27.82 -40.74
N MET A 535 -11.68 27.25 -40.81
CA MET A 535 -12.61 27.40 -41.93
C MET A 535 -13.04 28.86 -42.10
N GLU A 536 -13.38 29.55 -41.00
CA GLU A 536 -13.73 30.97 -40.99
C GLU A 536 -12.60 31.89 -41.45
N ALA A 537 -11.34 31.50 -41.17
CA ALA A 537 -10.16 32.22 -41.59
C ALA A 537 -9.77 31.97 -43.06
N SER A 538 -10.29 30.90 -43.69
CA SER A 538 -9.96 30.50 -45.05
C SER A 538 -10.45 31.48 -46.12
N THR A 539 -9.72 31.56 -47.23
CA THR A 539 -10.00 32.45 -48.36
C THR A 539 -11.33 32.12 -49.03
N SER A 540 -11.65 30.83 -49.19
CA SER A 540 -12.92 30.37 -49.77
C SER A 540 -14.13 30.75 -48.91
N TRP A 541 -14.02 30.67 -47.58
CA TRP A 541 -15.09 31.12 -46.67
C TRP A 541 -15.28 32.63 -46.74
N LYS A 542 -14.21 33.41 -46.80
CA LYS A 542 -14.29 34.88 -46.91
C LYS A 542 -14.92 35.33 -48.23
N VAL A 543 -14.56 34.68 -49.35
CA VAL A 543 -15.05 35.00 -50.70
C VAL A 543 -16.53 34.63 -50.88
N THR A 544 -16.98 33.51 -50.30
CA THR A 544 -18.38 33.06 -50.38
C THR A 544 -19.33 33.77 -49.39
N LYS A 545 -18.85 34.72 -48.60
CA LYS A 545 -19.64 35.44 -47.58
C LYS A 545 -20.87 36.18 -48.15
N PRO A 546 -20.83 36.84 -49.34
CA PRO A 546 -22.01 37.51 -49.91
C PRO A 546 -23.10 36.51 -50.31
N LEU A 547 -22.73 35.40 -50.95
CA LEU A 547 -23.63 34.29 -51.30
C LEU A 547 -24.30 33.67 -50.08
N ARG A 548 -23.55 33.50 -48.97
CA ARG A 548 -24.09 32.91 -47.75
C ARG A 548 -25.05 33.83 -46.99
N LYS A 549 -24.77 35.14 -46.97
CA LYS A 549 -25.73 36.14 -46.46
C LYS A 549 -27.00 36.20 -47.30
N PHE A 550 -26.89 36.00 -48.62
CA PHE A 550 -28.06 35.92 -49.51
C PHE A 550 -28.88 34.65 -49.23
N THR A 551 -28.24 33.48 -49.12
CA THR A 551 -28.94 32.22 -48.78
C THR A 551 -29.55 32.22 -47.39
N ASP A 552 -28.93 32.86 -46.40
CA ASP A 552 -29.50 32.98 -45.04
C ASP A 552 -30.71 33.92 -45.02
N LYS A 553 -30.73 34.97 -45.86
CA LYS A 553 -31.91 35.83 -46.08
C LYS A 553 -33.05 35.10 -46.79
N VAL A 554 -32.74 34.17 -47.69
CA VAL A 554 -33.73 33.36 -48.42
C VAL A 554 -34.26 32.20 -47.56
N ARG A 555 -33.44 31.66 -46.65
CA ARG A 555 -33.84 30.60 -45.68
C ARG A 555 -34.50 31.15 -44.41
N GLY A 556 -34.45 32.46 -44.17
CA GLY A 556 -35.23 33.14 -43.14
C GLY A 556 -36.65 33.44 -43.61
N LYS A 557 -37.45 32.39 -43.83
CA LYS A 557 -38.92 32.39 -43.83
C LYS A 557 -39.40 31.13 -43.12
#